data_AF-A0A963EPH4-F1
#
_entry.id   AF-A0A963EPH4-F1
#
_cell.length_a   1.000
_cell.length_b   1.000
_cell.length_c   1.000
_cell.angle_alpha   90.00
_cell.angle_beta   90.00
_cell.angle_gamma   90.00
#
_symmetry.space_group_name_H-M   'P 1'
#
loop_
_entity.id
_entity.type
_entity.pdbx_description
1 polymer ?
#
loop_
_entity_poly.entity_id
_entity_poly.type
_entity_poly.pdbx_seq_one_letter_code
_entity_poly.pdbx_strand_id
1 'polypeptide(L)'
;HAAMEPMNCVAWLHDGQLETWSGHQFPSIDLPAAARAAGLPTERVTLHSLPSGGSFGRRANPWADFTVAAVHIARALREEHGLTVPVRMQMTREDDMRAGQYRPLVVHKVTAGLNNAGELSAWRHAIVGQSIMAGAGMLRENAIDHSSVEGVEPTPYAVPHHSVTLHSPQQAVRALWWRSVGHTHTGFVMETMLDELAERAGKDAVEFRLDLLQGAPRMAAVLRAVAEQSGWGEPLPEGRARGIAVHHSFRSYVAQVAEVSAGDNGQPRVHRVHCAVDCGVAINPDQIRAQMEGGIGFALAAALYGEIHIENGAPLEDNFHNYRVLRIHEMPEVIVHIMPSKEAPTGVGEPGVPPLAPAVANALYKLTGQRVRRLPYVV
;
A
#
# COMPACT_ATOMS: atom_id res chain seq x y z
N HIS A 1 3.03 -9.03 2.13
CA HIS A 1 1.70 -8.85 2.79
C HIS A 1 1.75 -9.28 4.23
N ALA A 2 2.27 -10.49 4.49
CA ALA A 2 2.49 -11.04 5.82
C ALA A 2 1.25 -10.94 6.73
N ALA A 3 0.07 -11.25 6.17
CA ALA A 3 -1.17 -11.33 6.94
C ALA A 3 -0.98 -12.35 8.07
N MET A 4 -1.49 -12.08 9.28
CA MET A 4 -1.22 -12.94 10.45
C MET A 4 -1.73 -14.36 10.28
N GLU A 5 -2.86 -14.52 9.58
CA GLU A 5 -3.37 -15.81 9.14
C GLU A 5 -2.71 -16.23 7.80
N PRO A 6 -1.96 -17.35 7.75
CA PRO A 6 -1.45 -17.90 6.49
C PRO A 6 -2.59 -18.31 5.56
N MET A 7 -2.30 -18.36 4.26
CA MET A 7 -3.29 -18.79 3.28
C MET A 7 -3.79 -20.20 3.57
N ASN A 8 -5.11 -20.34 3.55
CA ASN A 8 -5.79 -21.58 3.91
C ASN A 8 -7.13 -21.67 3.19
N CYS A 9 -7.60 -22.90 3.01
CA CYS A 9 -8.93 -23.18 2.48
C CYS A 9 -9.36 -24.57 2.95
N VAL A 10 -10.61 -24.69 3.39
CA VAL A 10 -11.27 -26.00 3.45
C VAL A 10 -12.00 -26.21 2.13
N ALA A 11 -11.86 -27.39 1.53
CA ALA A 11 -12.57 -27.79 0.33
C ALA A 11 -13.25 -29.15 0.56
N TRP A 12 -14.51 -29.27 0.21
CA TRP A 12 -15.28 -30.51 0.33
C TRP A 12 -15.98 -30.82 -0.99
N LEU A 13 -15.49 -31.84 -1.68
CA LEU A 13 -16.02 -32.30 -2.95
C LEU A 13 -16.87 -33.56 -2.73
N HIS A 14 -18.20 -33.42 -2.72
CA HIS A 14 -19.13 -34.51 -2.40
C HIS A 14 -20.37 -34.43 -3.30
N ASP A 15 -20.99 -35.57 -3.64
CA ASP A 15 -22.29 -35.61 -4.33
C ASP A 15 -22.41 -34.75 -5.61
N GLY A 16 -21.29 -34.56 -6.31
CA GLY A 16 -21.22 -33.69 -7.51
C GLY A 16 -21.29 -32.19 -7.20
N GLN A 17 -20.95 -31.80 -5.98
CA GLN A 17 -20.91 -30.43 -5.47
C GLN A 17 -19.54 -30.15 -4.83
N LEU A 18 -19.14 -28.88 -4.85
CA LEU A 18 -17.98 -28.38 -4.13
C LEU A 18 -18.43 -27.29 -3.15
N GLU A 19 -18.04 -27.42 -1.89
CA GLU A 19 -18.12 -26.35 -0.90
C GLU A 19 -16.71 -25.94 -0.48
N THR A 20 -16.46 -24.64 -0.33
CA THR A 20 -15.20 -24.13 0.22
C THR A 20 -15.43 -23.17 1.37
N TRP A 21 -14.52 -23.14 2.35
CA TRP A 21 -14.51 -22.16 3.45
C TRP A 21 -13.15 -21.47 3.51
N SER A 22 -13.12 -20.15 3.30
CA SER A 22 -11.92 -19.32 3.40
C SER A 22 -12.24 -17.82 3.47
N GLY A 23 -11.23 -17.00 3.73
CA GLY A 23 -11.27 -15.56 3.49
C GLY A 23 -11.20 -15.23 2.00
N HIS A 24 -12.31 -15.38 1.28
CA HIS A 24 -12.43 -15.06 -0.14
C HIS A 24 -12.54 -13.54 -0.34
N GLN A 25 -11.43 -12.85 -0.64
CA GLN A 25 -11.46 -11.40 -0.90
C GLN A 25 -11.99 -11.09 -2.32
N PHE A 26 -11.79 -11.99 -3.28
CA PHE A 26 -12.31 -11.88 -4.64
C PHE A 26 -13.21 -13.09 -4.98
N PRO A 27 -14.40 -13.21 -4.38
CA PRO A 27 -15.29 -14.36 -4.62
C PRO A 27 -15.69 -14.50 -6.10
N SER A 28 -15.79 -13.40 -6.84
CA SER A 28 -16.08 -13.41 -8.29
C SER A 28 -14.96 -14.04 -9.14
N ILE A 29 -13.74 -14.10 -8.62
CA ILE A 29 -12.60 -14.79 -9.26
C ILE A 29 -12.44 -16.20 -8.69
N ASP A 30 -12.57 -16.33 -7.37
CA ASP A 30 -12.40 -17.60 -6.66
C ASP A 30 -13.42 -18.65 -7.12
N LEU A 31 -14.69 -18.26 -7.32
CA LEU A 31 -15.77 -19.19 -7.66
C LEU A 31 -15.53 -19.92 -8.99
N PRO A 32 -15.32 -19.22 -10.13
CA PRO A 32 -15.04 -19.90 -11.39
C PRO A 32 -13.69 -20.62 -11.38
N ALA A 33 -12.70 -20.18 -10.59
CA ALA A 33 -11.43 -20.90 -10.45
C ALA A 33 -11.60 -22.23 -9.71
N ALA A 34 -12.33 -22.24 -8.60
CA ALA A 34 -12.67 -23.43 -7.83
C ALA A 34 -13.51 -24.42 -8.66
N ALA A 35 -14.50 -23.93 -9.41
CA ALA A 35 -15.32 -24.74 -10.30
C ALA A 35 -14.48 -25.44 -11.39
N ARG A 36 -13.59 -24.71 -12.06
CA ARG A 36 -12.65 -25.29 -13.04
C ARG A 36 -11.73 -26.33 -12.42
N ALA A 37 -11.19 -26.07 -11.23
CA ALA A 37 -10.31 -27.01 -10.52
C ALA A 37 -11.05 -28.32 -10.15
N ALA A 38 -12.32 -28.21 -9.76
CA ALA A 38 -13.18 -29.36 -9.43
C ALA A 38 -13.73 -30.10 -10.67
N GLY A 39 -13.65 -29.51 -11.86
CA GLY A 39 -14.33 -30.04 -13.05
C GLY A 39 -15.85 -29.96 -12.96
N LEU A 40 -16.37 -28.97 -12.23
CA LEU A 40 -17.80 -28.74 -12.01
C LEU A 40 -18.25 -27.43 -12.67
N PRO A 41 -19.53 -27.31 -13.05
CA PRO A 41 -20.08 -26.01 -13.43
C PRO A 41 -20.31 -25.15 -12.17
N THR A 42 -20.32 -23.83 -12.33
CA THR A 42 -20.31 -22.88 -11.18
C THR A 42 -21.51 -23.01 -10.26
N GLU A 43 -22.67 -23.42 -10.77
CA GLU A 43 -23.89 -23.66 -9.98
C GLU A 43 -23.80 -24.85 -9.02
N ARG A 44 -22.76 -25.68 -9.15
CA ARG A 44 -22.44 -26.79 -8.24
C ARG A 44 -21.37 -26.40 -7.21
N VAL A 45 -20.98 -25.12 -7.16
CA VAL A 45 -19.95 -24.63 -6.24
C VAL A 45 -20.51 -23.58 -5.29
N THR A 46 -20.27 -23.77 -4.00
CA THR A 46 -20.58 -22.77 -2.96
C THR A 46 -19.31 -22.30 -2.29
N LEU A 47 -19.07 -20.99 -2.29
CA LEU A 47 -18.00 -20.37 -1.50
C LEU A 47 -18.57 -19.80 -0.21
N HIS A 48 -18.13 -20.33 0.93
CA HIS A 48 -18.39 -19.77 2.25
C HIS A 48 -17.28 -18.79 2.61
N SER A 49 -17.56 -17.49 2.42
CA SER A 49 -16.64 -16.42 2.80
C SER A 49 -16.66 -16.21 4.31
N LEU A 50 -15.53 -16.43 4.96
CA LEU A 50 -15.35 -16.26 6.40
C LEU A 50 -14.51 -15.00 6.71
N PRO A 51 -14.63 -14.43 7.93
CA PRO A 51 -13.64 -13.48 8.42
C PRO A 51 -12.23 -14.06 8.31
N SER A 52 -11.26 -13.22 7.94
CA SER A 52 -9.85 -13.62 7.79
C SER A 52 -8.94 -12.80 8.67
N GLY A 53 -7.82 -13.38 9.09
CA GLY A 53 -6.77 -12.74 9.88
C GLY A 53 -5.86 -11.84 9.04
N GLY A 54 -6.46 -11.07 8.12
CA GLY A 54 -5.81 -10.17 7.20
C GLY A 54 -5.68 -10.72 5.78
N SER A 55 -5.34 -9.80 4.88
CA SER A 55 -5.02 -10.11 3.48
C SER A 55 -4.04 -9.09 2.94
N PHE A 56 -4.41 -7.80 3.05
CA PHE A 56 -3.64 -6.67 2.54
C PHE A 56 -3.32 -6.80 1.04
N GLY A 57 -4.17 -7.51 0.29
CA GLY A 57 -4.04 -7.84 -1.12
C GLY A 57 -3.69 -9.31 -1.42
N ARG A 58 -3.19 -10.09 -0.45
CA ARG A 58 -2.74 -11.48 -0.66
C ARG A 58 -3.86 -12.44 -1.06
N ARG A 59 -5.05 -12.26 -0.45
CA ARG A 59 -6.27 -13.05 -0.74
C ARG A 59 -7.04 -12.52 -1.95
N ALA A 60 -6.69 -11.33 -2.44
CA ALA A 60 -7.17 -10.80 -3.70
C ALA A 60 -6.32 -11.35 -4.86
N ASN A 61 -6.41 -12.66 -5.08
CA ASN A 61 -5.51 -13.37 -5.98
C ASN A 61 -6.20 -13.73 -7.32
N PRO A 62 -5.71 -13.27 -8.49
CA PRO A 62 -6.24 -13.63 -9.81
C PRO A 62 -6.24 -15.13 -10.10
N TRP A 63 -5.34 -15.88 -9.47
CA TRP A 63 -5.17 -17.32 -9.67
C TRP A 63 -5.91 -18.18 -8.64
N ALA A 64 -6.48 -17.57 -7.60
CA ALA A 64 -7.10 -18.26 -6.47
C ALA A 64 -6.22 -19.42 -5.93
N ASP A 65 -4.90 -19.21 -5.86
CA ASP A 65 -3.88 -20.26 -5.69
C ASP A 65 -4.17 -21.23 -4.54
N PHE A 66 -4.48 -20.69 -3.36
CA PHE A 66 -4.74 -21.50 -2.17
C PHE A 66 -6.09 -22.23 -2.23
N THR A 67 -7.11 -21.63 -2.85
CA THR A 67 -8.42 -22.29 -3.07
C THR A 67 -8.27 -23.42 -4.08
N VAL A 68 -7.63 -23.16 -5.22
CA VAL A 68 -7.39 -24.16 -6.28
C VAL A 68 -6.55 -25.32 -5.76
N ALA A 69 -5.50 -25.05 -4.97
CA ALA A 69 -4.70 -26.11 -4.37
C ALA A 69 -5.54 -27.02 -3.45
N ALA A 70 -6.37 -26.45 -2.59
CA ALA A 70 -7.25 -27.24 -1.71
C ALA A 70 -8.24 -28.11 -2.52
N VAL A 71 -8.82 -27.55 -3.58
CA VAL A 71 -9.74 -28.27 -4.47
C VAL A 71 -9.05 -29.40 -5.21
N HIS A 72 -7.84 -29.19 -5.73
CA HIS A 72 -7.07 -30.26 -6.38
C HIS A 72 -6.75 -31.40 -5.42
N ILE A 73 -6.39 -31.11 -4.16
CA ILE A 73 -6.14 -32.15 -3.16
C ILE A 73 -7.43 -32.94 -2.88
N ALA A 74 -8.57 -32.25 -2.66
CA ALA A 74 -9.85 -32.92 -2.43
C ALA A 74 -10.26 -33.79 -3.63
N ARG A 75 -10.02 -33.32 -4.85
CA ARG A 75 -10.29 -34.07 -6.08
C ARG A 75 -9.39 -35.30 -6.21
N ALA A 76 -8.09 -35.17 -5.97
CA ALA A 76 -7.15 -36.29 -6.02
C ALA A 76 -7.51 -37.38 -5.00
N LEU A 77 -7.84 -37.01 -3.75
CA LEU A 77 -8.28 -37.97 -2.74
C LEU A 77 -9.54 -38.74 -3.14
N ARG A 78 -10.47 -38.07 -3.82
CA ARG A 78 -11.68 -38.72 -4.33
C ARG A 78 -11.39 -39.63 -5.53
N GLU A 79 -10.62 -39.16 -6.51
CA GLU A 79 -10.34 -39.90 -7.75
C GLU A 79 -9.41 -41.09 -7.51
N GLU A 80 -8.39 -40.94 -6.68
CA GLU A 80 -7.35 -41.96 -6.46
C GLU A 80 -7.66 -42.88 -5.28
N HIS A 81 -8.41 -42.41 -4.28
CA HIS A 81 -8.67 -43.16 -3.05
C HIS A 81 -10.16 -43.32 -2.71
N GLY A 82 -11.08 -42.77 -3.50
CA GLY A 82 -12.52 -42.88 -3.24
C GLY A 82 -12.98 -42.14 -1.97
N LEU A 83 -12.16 -41.24 -1.43
CA LEU A 83 -12.46 -40.54 -0.18
C LEU A 83 -13.30 -39.29 -0.43
N THR A 84 -14.46 -39.23 0.20
CA THR A 84 -15.37 -38.07 0.18
C THR A 84 -15.32 -37.37 1.54
N VAL A 85 -14.22 -36.68 1.82
CA VAL A 85 -13.97 -36.01 3.11
C VAL A 85 -13.64 -34.54 2.91
N PRO A 86 -13.98 -33.66 3.88
CA PRO A 86 -13.49 -32.28 3.85
C PRO A 86 -11.97 -32.24 4.02
N VAL A 87 -11.30 -31.46 3.16
CA VAL A 87 -9.84 -31.26 3.17
C VAL A 87 -9.54 -29.85 3.61
N ARG A 88 -8.76 -29.69 4.69
CA ARG A 88 -8.19 -28.40 5.08
C ARG A 88 -6.76 -28.31 4.54
N MET A 89 -6.52 -27.39 3.62
CA MET A 89 -5.19 -26.97 3.25
C MET A 89 -4.83 -25.69 4.01
N GLN A 90 -3.64 -25.66 4.59
CA GLN A 90 -3.06 -24.47 5.19
C GLN A 90 -1.59 -24.41 4.83
N MET A 91 -1.17 -23.29 4.26
CA MET A 91 0.24 -23.02 4.02
C MET A 91 0.95 -22.81 5.35
N THR A 92 2.19 -23.28 5.44
CA THR A 92 3.09 -22.80 6.51
C THR A 92 3.36 -21.31 6.32
N ARG A 93 3.87 -20.64 7.35
CA ARG A 93 4.25 -19.22 7.23
C ARG A 93 5.35 -19.07 6.16
N GLU A 94 6.30 -19.98 6.19
CA GLU A 94 7.44 -20.10 5.28
C GLU A 94 6.97 -20.23 3.83
N ASP A 95 6.04 -21.14 3.55
CA ASP A 95 5.51 -21.32 2.19
C ASP A 95 4.69 -20.10 1.74
N ASP A 96 3.86 -19.51 2.60
CA ASP A 96 3.07 -18.32 2.24
C ASP A 96 3.96 -17.11 1.92
N MET A 97 5.03 -16.91 2.69
CA MET A 97 6.00 -15.84 2.45
C MET A 97 6.86 -16.07 1.21
N ARG A 98 7.22 -17.33 0.93
CA ARG A 98 7.99 -17.71 -0.26
C ARG A 98 7.14 -17.95 -1.51
N ALA A 99 5.80 -17.84 -1.42
CA ALA A 99 4.86 -18.09 -2.52
C ALA A 99 4.99 -17.14 -3.72
N GLY A 100 5.92 -16.17 -3.67
CA GLY A 100 6.32 -15.41 -4.84
C GLY A 100 5.39 -14.24 -5.20
N GLN A 101 4.38 -13.93 -4.39
CA GLN A 101 3.40 -12.88 -4.66
C GLN A 101 3.76 -11.59 -3.94
N TYR A 102 4.55 -10.73 -4.58
CA TYR A 102 5.14 -9.55 -3.94
C TYR A 102 4.59 -8.25 -4.51
N ARG A 103 4.75 -7.17 -3.74
CA ARG A 103 4.62 -5.81 -4.26
C ARG A 103 5.72 -5.58 -5.31
N PRO A 104 5.42 -5.03 -6.50
CA PRO A 104 6.45 -4.75 -7.50
C PRO A 104 7.59 -3.86 -6.97
N LEU A 105 8.81 -4.17 -7.39
CA LEU A 105 9.91 -3.21 -7.33
C LEU A 105 9.68 -2.16 -8.43
N VAL A 106 9.75 -0.89 -8.04
CA VAL A 106 9.52 0.24 -8.97
C VAL A 106 10.65 1.25 -8.82
N VAL A 107 11.19 1.67 -9.96
CA VAL A 107 12.19 2.73 -10.05
C VAL A 107 11.57 3.96 -10.69
N HIS A 108 11.85 5.12 -10.09
CA HIS A 108 11.36 6.40 -10.59
C HIS A 108 12.53 7.32 -10.94
N LYS A 109 12.37 8.09 -12.01
CA LYS A 109 13.23 9.24 -12.33
C LYS A 109 12.37 10.47 -12.52
N VAL A 110 12.63 11.50 -11.73
CA VAL A 110 11.89 12.77 -11.78
C VAL A 110 12.85 13.89 -12.15
N THR A 111 12.44 14.73 -13.09
CA THR A 111 13.02 16.05 -13.33
C THR A 111 11.92 17.07 -13.18
N ALA A 112 12.08 18.00 -12.24
CA ALA A 112 11.14 19.08 -12.00
C ALA A 112 11.85 20.43 -12.07
N GLY A 113 11.12 21.46 -12.49
CA GLY A 113 11.63 22.82 -12.66
C GLY A 113 10.87 23.82 -11.79
N LEU A 114 11.58 24.78 -11.22
CA LEU A 114 11.00 25.97 -10.61
C LEU A 114 11.25 27.17 -11.54
N ASN A 115 10.30 28.10 -11.63
CA ASN A 115 10.53 29.38 -12.28
C ASN A 115 11.30 30.36 -11.35
N ASN A 116 11.57 31.58 -11.83
CA ASN A 116 12.29 32.60 -11.05
C ASN A 116 11.53 33.08 -9.79
N ALA A 117 10.23 32.80 -9.69
CA ALA A 117 9.40 33.10 -8.52
C ALA A 117 9.35 31.93 -7.51
N GLY A 118 10.06 30.83 -7.78
CA GLY A 118 10.03 29.63 -6.94
C GLY A 118 8.73 28.81 -7.09
N GLU A 119 8.00 28.99 -8.19
CA GLU A 119 6.79 28.23 -8.49
C GLU A 119 7.10 27.03 -9.40
N LEU A 120 6.40 25.91 -9.21
CA LEU A 120 6.54 24.71 -10.04
C LEU A 120 6.14 24.99 -11.49
N SER A 121 7.09 24.86 -12.41
CA SER A 121 6.86 25.11 -13.83
C SER A 121 6.68 23.84 -14.64
N ALA A 122 7.45 22.79 -14.35
CA ALA A 122 7.42 21.54 -15.11
C ALA A 122 7.73 20.31 -14.24
N TRP A 123 7.20 19.17 -14.67
CA TRP A 123 7.43 17.87 -14.06
C TRP A 123 7.47 16.77 -15.12
N ARG A 124 8.61 16.10 -15.22
CA ARG A 124 8.83 14.93 -16.08
C ARG A 124 9.13 13.71 -15.22
N HIS A 125 8.32 12.67 -15.34
CA HIS A 125 8.39 11.45 -14.53
C HIS A 125 8.51 10.22 -15.42
N ALA A 126 9.60 9.47 -15.28
CA ALA A 126 9.70 8.12 -15.82
C ALA A 126 9.53 7.09 -14.69
N ILE A 127 8.66 6.10 -14.93
CA ILE A 127 8.33 5.03 -14.00
C ILE A 127 8.67 3.71 -14.68
N VAL A 128 9.45 2.86 -14.00
CA VAL A 128 9.78 1.51 -14.45
C VAL A 128 9.38 0.52 -13.36
N GLY A 129 8.42 -0.36 -13.65
CA GLY A 129 7.91 -1.33 -12.67
C GLY A 129 6.99 -2.37 -13.32
N GLN A 130 6.93 -3.57 -12.76
CA GLN A 130 6.06 -4.63 -13.28
C GLN A 130 4.59 -4.25 -13.13
N SER A 131 3.80 -4.44 -14.19
CA SER A 131 2.35 -4.24 -14.16
C SER A 131 1.66 -5.38 -13.42
N ILE A 132 0.89 -5.04 -12.38
CA ILE A 132 0.05 -6.00 -11.65
C ILE A 132 -1.12 -6.43 -12.56
N MET A 133 -1.74 -5.47 -13.26
CA MET A 133 -2.91 -5.73 -14.10
C MET A 133 -2.59 -6.61 -15.31
N ALA A 134 -1.46 -6.39 -15.97
CA ALA A 134 -0.99 -7.25 -17.06
C ALA A 134 -0.63 -8.65 -16.56
N GLY A 135 0.07 -8.74 -15.41
CA GLY A 135 0.38 -10.02 -14.77
C GLY A 135 -0.87 -10.83 -14.41
N ALA A 136 -1.95 -10.14 -14.01
CA ALA A 136 -3.25 -10.74 -13.72
C ALA A 136 -4.09 -11.09 -14.96
N GLY A 137 -3.63 -10.76 -16.17
CA GLY A 137 -4.42 -10.92 -17.40
C GLY A 137 -5.63 -9.99 -17.50
N MET A 138 -5.64 -8.90 -16.71
CA MET A 138 -6.73 -7.93 -16.59
C MET A 138 -6.45 -6.64 -17.37
N LEU A 139 -5.36 -6.60 -18.12
CA LEU A 139 -4.95 -5.46 -18.94
C LEU A 139 -4.92 -5.86 -20.42
N ARG A 140 -5.46 -5.00 -21.28
CA ARG A 140 -5.31 -5.17 -22.73
C ARG A 140 -3.85 -4.97 -23.13
N GLU A 141 -3.43 -5.64 -24.20
CA GLU A 141 -2.09 -5.46 -24.75
C GLU A 141 -1.81 -3.99 -25.06
N ASN A 142 -0.62 -3.51 -24.70
CA ASN A 142 -0.16 -2.11 -24.84
C ASN A 142 -0.99 -1.06 -24.09
N ALA A 143 -1.94 -1.44 -23.24
CA ALA A 143 -2.65 -0.48 -22.39
C ALA A 143 -1.77 -0.04 -21.21
N ILE A 144 -2.05 1.17 -20.72
CA ILE A 144 -1.41 1.70 -19.51
C ILE A 144 -2.03 1.03 -18.30
N ASP A 145 -1.21 0.43 -17.45
CA ASP A 145 -1.63 0.01 -16.12
C ASP A 145 -1.78 1.26 -15.25
N HIS A 146 -2.99 1.78 -15.14
CA HIS A 146 -3.27 2.96 -14.33
C HIS A 146 -2.91 2.77 -12.85
N SER A 147 -2.90 1.52 -12.34
CA SER A 147 -2.47 1.25 -10.97
C SER A 147 -0.97 1.48 -10.77
N SER A 148 -0.17 1.56 -11.84
CA SER A 148 1.27 1.87 -11.75
C SER A 148 1.58 3.37 -11.74
N VAL A 149 0.59 4.23 -12.03
CA VAL A 149 0.76 5.69 -12.16
C VAL A 149 -0.23 6.49 -11.32
N GLU A 150 -1.12 5.83 -10.57
CA GLU A 150 -2.31 6.38 -9.91
C GLU A 150 -2.06 7.50 -8.88
N GLY A 151 -0.83 7.68 -8.39
CA GLY A 151 -0.47 8.83 -7.55
C GLY A 151 0.26 9.97 -8.27
N VAL A 152 0.49 9.84 -9.57
CA VAL A 152 1.15 10.86 -10.41
C VAL A 152 0.22 11.36 -11.51
N GLU A 153 -0.58 10.47 -12.13
CA GLU A 153 -1.50 10.82 -13.21
C GLU A 153 -2.85 10.07 -13.05
N PRO A 154 -3.97 10.80 -12.86
CA PRO A 154 -4.04 12.25 -12.65
C PRO A 154 -3.50 12.65 -11.27
N THR A 155 -2.95 13.86 -11.15
CA THR A 155 -2.53 14.46 -9.87
C THR A 155 -3.44 15.62 -9.46
N PRO A 156 -3.78 15.77 -8.15
CA PRO A 156 -4.50 16.94 -7.66
C PRO A 156 -3.66 18.23 -7.64
N TYR A 157 -2.33 18.11 -7.74
CA TYR A 157 -1.43 19.25 -7.78
C TYR A 157 -1.51 19.95 -9.13
N ALA A 158 -1.57 21.29 -9.13
CA ALA A 158 -1.49 22.11 -10.32
C ALA A 158 -0.06 22.07 -10.89
N VAL A 159 0.16 21.26 -11.92
CA VAL A 159 1.45 21.10 -12.59
C VAL A 159 1.33 21.55 -14.06
N PRO A 160 1.82 22.75 -14.43
CA PRO A 160 1.58 23.34 -15.77
C PRO A 160 2.13 22.52 -16.94
N HIS A 161 3.31 21.92 -16.79
CA HIS A 161 3.95 21.10 -17.83
C HIS A 161 4.24 19.69 -17.28
N HIS A 162 3.24 18.81 -17.35
CA HIS A 162 3.28 17.47 -16.78
C HIS A 162 3.49 16.39 -17.85
N SER A 163 4.49 15.53 -17.67
CA SER A 163 4.75 14.39 -18.55
C SER A 163 5.10 13.15 -17.74
N VAL A 164 4.38 12.05 -17.97
CA VAL A 164 4.60 10.76 -17.31
C VAL A 164 4.81 9.68 -18.36
N THR A 165 5.86 8.87 -18.20
CA THR A 165 6.13 7.69 -19.03
C THR A 165 6.21 6.44 -18.15
N LEU A 166 5.50 5.39 -18.53
CA LEU A 166 5.50 4.09 -17.85
C LEU A 166 6.21 3.05 -18.73
N HIS A 167 7.14 2.30 -18.14
CA HIS A 167 7.75 1.12 -18.73
C HIS A 167 7.48 -0.09 -17.84
N SER A 168 6.84 -1.11 -18.41
CA SER A 168 6.38 -2.28 -17.66
C SER A 168 7.14 -3.54 -18.06
N PRO A 169 8.35 -3.79 -17.52
CA PRO A 169 9.09 -5.01 -17.83
C PRO A 169 8.36 -6.24 -17.31
N GLN A 170 8.48 -7.34 -18.06
CA GLN A 170 8.10 -8.66 -17.56
C GLN A 170 9.25 -9.21 -16.71
N GLN A 171 8.92 -9.72 -15.53
CA GLN A 171 9.87 -10.32 -14.59
C GLN A 171 9.40 -11.72 -14.18
N ALA A 172 10.34 -12.57 -13.76
CA ALA A 172 10.03 -13.91 -13.26
C ALA A 172 9.31 -13.89 -11.90
N VAL A 173 9.58 -12.86 -11.09
CA VAL A 173 8.89 -12.62 -9.83
C VAL A 173 7.43 -12.23 -10.12
N ARG A 174 6.50 -12.78 -9.36
CA ARG A 174 5.07 -12.54 -9.56
C ARG A 174 4.62 -11.36 -8.71
N ALA A 175 4.13 -10.33 -9.39
CA ALA A 175 3.52 -9.19 -8.73
C ALA A 175 2.10 -9.53 -8.22
N LEU A 176 1.71 -8.95 -7.09
CA LEU A 176 0.34 -8.92 -6.61
C LEU A 176 0.02 -7.57 -5.95
N TRP A 177 -1.26 -7.23 -5.85
CA TRP A 177 -1.72 -6.10 -5.04
C TRP A 177 -1.19 -6.21 -3.62
N TRP A 178 -0.62 -5.12 -3.14
CA TRP A 178 -0.26 -4.88 -1.76
C TRP A 178 -0.98 -3.60 -1.33
N ARG A 179 -1.39 -3.50 -0.06
CA ARG A 179 -2.24 -2.40 0.44
C ARG A 179 -1.82 -1.02 -0.11
N SER A 180 -2.75 -0.35 -0.78
CA SER A 180 -2.59 0.94 -1.46
C SER A 180 -1.81 0.90 -2.77
N VAL A 181 -1.65 -0.30 -3.36
CA VAL A 181 -1.21 -0.58 -4.73
C VAL A 181 -0.07 0.35 -5.19
N GLY A 182 -0.27 1.15 -6.25
CA GLY A 182 0.76 2.03 -6.77
C GLY A 182 0.85 3.36 -6.06
N HIS A 183 -0.20 3.79 -5.34
CA HIS A 183 -0.15 4.97 -4.47
C HIS A 183 1.01 4.92 -3.47
N THR A 184 1.46 3.72 -3.08
CA THR A 184 2.58 3.53 -2.15
C THR A 184 3.93 4.04 -2.68
N HIS A 185 4.28 3.77 -3.95
CA HIS A 185 5.54 4.25 -4.54
C HIS A 185 5.38 5.62 -5.19
N THR A 186 4.24 5.86 -5.83
CA THR A 186 3.97 7.15 -6.49
C THR A 186 3.83 8.27 -5.46
N GLY A 187 3.07 8.06 -4.37
CA GLY A 187 2.93 9.03 -3.28
C GLY A 187 4.26 9.31 -2.58
N PHE A 188 5.09 8.28 -2.33
CA PHE A 188 6.43 8.48 -1.77
C PHE A 188 7.25 9.46 -2.62
N VAL A 189 7.36 9.20 -3.92
CA VAL A 189 8.18 10.04 -4.82
C VAL A 189 7.61 11.44 -4.98
N MET A 190 6.29 11.59 -5.16
CA MET A 190 5.66 12.90 -5.27
C MET A 190 5.95 13.75 -4.04
N GLU A 191 5.71 13.20 -2.84
CA GLU A 191 5.77 13.97 -1.61
C GLU A 191 7.20 14.25 -1.13
N THR A 192 8.17 13.38 -1.40
CA THR A 192 9.58 13.71 -1.13
C THR A 192 10.13 14.74 -2.12
N MET A 193 9.74 14.66 -3.40
CA MET A 193 10.19 15.61 -4.41
C MET A 193 9.56 17.00 -4.22
N LEU A 194 8.29 17.08 -3.82
CA LEU A 194 7.65 18.36 -3.48
C LEU A 194 8.30 19.02 -2.25
N ASP A 195 8.75 18.24 -1.27
CA ASP A 195 9.50 18.77 -0.12
C ASP A 195 10.87 19.33 -0.54
N GLU A 196 11.58 18.67 -1.46
CA GLU A 196 12.82 19.17 -2.04
C GLU A 196 12.62 20.45 -2.87
N LEU A 197 11.51 20.53 -3.61
CA LEU A 197 11.17 21.72 -4.39
C LEU A 197 10.80 22.89 -3.48
N ALA A 198 10.06 22.64 -2.39
CA ALA A 198 9.75 23.66 -1.39
C ALA A 198 11.03 24.24 -0.78
N GLU A 199 11.97 23.40 -0.38
CA GLU A 199 13.26 23.85 0.14
C GLU A 199 14.05 24.68 -0.89
N ARG A 200 14.15 24.21 -2.14
CA ARG A 200 14.84 24.95 -3.22
C ARG A 200 14.16 26.29 -3.54
N ALA A 201 12.85 26.37 -3.35
CA ALA A 201 12.08 27.59 -3.51
C ALA A 201 12.21 28.54 -2.29
N GLY A 202 12.82 28.09 -1.19
CA GLY A 202 12.85 28.83 0.08
C GLY A 202 11.47 28.98 0.72
N LYS A 203 10.54 28.06 0.43
CA LYS A 203 9.15 28.07 0.90
C LYS A 203 8.94 27.00 1.96
N ASP A 204 8.03 27.27 2.89
CA ASP A 204 7.54 26.25 3.81
C ASP A 204 6.86 25.11 3.03
N ALA A 205 7.03 23.87 3.51
CA ALA A 205 6.57 22.67 2.82
C ALA A 205 5.04 22.54 2.75
N VAL A 206 4.31 23.13 3.71
CA VAL A 206 2.84 23.20 3.71
C VAL A 206 2.38 24.25 2.72
N GLU A 207 2.91 25.47 2.82
CA GLU A 207 2.55 26.58 1.93
C GLU A 207 2.84 26.24 0.46
N PHE A 208 4.00 25.64 0.17
CA PHE A 208 4.35 25.21 -1.19
C PHE A 208 3.32 24.23 -1.78
N ARG A 209 2.82 23.29 -0.97
CA ARG A 209 1.76 22.36 -1.41
C ARG A 209 0.42 23.06 -1.56
N LEU A 210 0.07 23.99 -0.67
CA LEU A 210 -1.19 24.74 -0.76
C LEU A 210 -1.25 25.61 -2.02
N ASP A 211 -0.14 26.23 -2.42
CA ASP A 211 -0.01 26.96 -3.70
C ASP A 211 -0.42 26.07 -4.89
N LEU A 212 -0.10 24.78 -4.83
CA LEU A 212 -0.39 23.81 -5.88
C LEU A 212 -1.79 23.18 -5.77
N LEU A 213 -2.51 23.36 -4.66
CA LEU A 213 -3.79 22.68 -4.38
C LEU A 213 -5.01 23.61 -4.50
N GLN A 214 -4.89 24.75 -5.19
CA GLN A 214 -6.00 25.70 -5.36
C GLN A 214 -7.22 25.07 -6.06
N GLY A 215 -6.99 24.12 -6.97
CA GLY A 215 -8.05 23.34 -7.63
C GLY A 215 -8.52 22.10 -6.85
N ALA A 216 -7.95 21.83 -5.67
CA ALA A 216 -8.18 20.62 -4.88
C ALA A 216 -8.51 20.95 -3.41
N PRO A 217 -9.64 21.65 -3.14
CA PRO A 217 -9.94 22.22 -1.82
C PRO A 217 -10.03 21.19 -0.70
N ARG A 218 -10.50 19.96 -0.96
CA ARG A 218 -10.56 18.88 0.05
C ARG A 218 -9.18 18.38 0.45
N MET A 219 -8.26 18.25 -0.51
CA MET A 219 -6.87 17.89 -0.25
C MET A 219 -6.14 19.01 0.51
N ALA A 220 -6.39 20.27 0.13
CA ALA A 220 -5.88 21.42 0.86
C ALA A 220 -6.44 21.49 2.30
N ALA A 221 -7.71 21.11 2.51
CA ALA A 221 -8.34 21.12 3.83
C ALA A 221 -7.69 20.11 4.79
N VAL A 222 -7.45 18.86 4.35
CA VAL A 222 -6.74 17.88 5.20
C VAL A 222 -5.29 18.30 5.48
N LEU A 223 -4.62 18.91 4.50
CA LEU A 223 -3.25 19.42 4.66
C LEU A 223 -3.18 20.53 5.71
N ARG A 224 -4.08 21.52 5.66
CA ARG A 224 -4.18 22.58 6.69
C ARG A 224 -4.51 22.00 8.05
N ALA A 225 -5.50 21.12 8.12
CA ALA A 225 -5.94 20.52 9.37
C ALA A 225 -4.80 19.75 10.06
N VAL A 226 -4.04 18.93 9.33
CA VAL A 226 -2.94 18.18 9.95
C VAL A 226 -1.79 19.10 10.37
N ALA A 227 -1.51 20.17 9.61
CA ALA A 227 -0.49 21.16 9.96
C ALA A 227 -0.86 21.89 11.26
N GLU A 228 -2.08 22.41 11.36
CA GLU A 228 -2.61 23.07 12.56
C GLU A 228 -2.58 22.12 13.77
N GLN A 229 -3.18 20.93 13.62
CA GLN A 229 -3.33 20.00 14.74
C GLN A 229 -2.01 19.41 15.24
N SER A 230 -0.97 19.41 14.40
CA SER A 230 0.38 18.96 14.78
C SER A 230 1.25 20.08 15.35
N GLY A 231 0.76 21.32 15.40
CA GLY A 231 1.54 22.49 15.77
C GLY A 231 2.67 22.77 14.77
N TRP A 232 2.45 22.56 13.47
CA TRP A 232 3.47 22.78 12.44
C TRP A 232 4.09 24.18 12.57
N GLY A 233 5.43 24.26 12.57
CA GLY A 233 6.18 25.49 12.80
C GLY A 233 6.47 25.82 14.26
N GLU A 234 5.83 25.15 15.22
CA GLU A 234 6.17 25.30 16.64
C GLU A 234 7.50 24.60 17.00
N PRO A 235 8.22 25.10 18.01
CA PRO A 235 9.45 24.48 18.50
C PRO A 235 9.25 23.02 18.92
N LEU A 236 10.24 22.20 18.63
CA LEU A 236 10.31 20.79 19.02
C LEU A 236 11.40 20.57 20.07
N PRO A 237 11.34 19.48 20.85
CA PRO A 237 12.48 19.01 21.61
C PRO A 237 13.73 18.87 20.73
N GLU A 238 14.90 19.13 21.31
CA GLU A 238 16.18 18.97 20.62
C GLU A 238 16.31 17.56 20.00
N GLY A 239 16.84 17.50 18.77
CA GLY A 239 16.98 16.25 18.03
C GLY A 239 15.68 15.69 17.43
N ARG A 240 14.57 16.44 17.45
CA ARG A 240 13.33 16.08 16.77
C ARG A 240 13.03 16.99 15.57
N ALA A 241 12.40 16.41 14.56
CA ALA A 241 11.90 17.13 13.39
C ALA A 241 10.51 16.63 12.99
N ARG A 242 9.78 17.49 12.28
CA ARG A 242 8.51 17.14 11.63
C ARG A 242 8.66 17.12 10.12
N GLY A 243 8.10 16.10 9.50
CA GLY A 243 7.92 16.02 8.06
C GLY A 243 6.46 15.81 7.73
N ILE A 244 6.05 16.27 6.55
CA ILE A 244 4.65 16.28 6.12
C ILE A 244 4.50 15.67 4.74
N ALA A 245 3.36 15.03 4.53
CA ALA A 245 2.92 14.55 3.23
C ALA A 245 1.39 14.54 3.16
N VAL A 246 0.85 14.69 1.95
CA VAL A 246 -0.59 14.55 1.69
C VAL A 246 -0.81 13.78 0.40
N HIS A 247 -1.82 12.91 0.38
CA HIS A 247 -2.08 12.05 -0.76
C HIS A 247 -3.57 11.83 -0.98
N HIS A 248 -3.98 11.76 -2.25
CA HIS A 248 -5.33 11.38 -2.66
C HIS A 248 -5.31 9.94 -3.18
N SER A 249 -6.09 9.06 -2.55
CA SER A 249 -6.21 7.67 -2.98
C SER A 249 -7.58 7.11 -2.61
N PHE A 250 -8.12 6.21 -3.43
CA PHE A 250 -9.43 5.59 -3.20
C PHE A 250 -10.57 6.59 -2.94
N ARG A 251 -10.49 7.76 -3.58
CA ARG A 251 -11.39 8.92 -3.46
C ARG A 251 -11.37 9.64 -2.10
N SER A 252 -10.43 9.29 -1.23
CA SER A 252 -10.21 9.92 0.07
C SER A 252 -8.91 10.71 0.07
N TYR A 253 -8.87 11.76 0.89
CA TYR A 253 -7.71 12.62 1.05
C TYR A 253 -7.12 12.39 2.44
N VAL A 254 -5.82 12.11 2.52
CA VAL A 254 -5.13 11.89 3.80
C VAL A 254 -3.86 12.70 3.85
N ALA A 255 -3.69 13.49 4.91
CA ALA A 255 -2.46 14.21 5.21
C ALA A 255 -1.88 13.72 6.53
N GLN A 256 -0.55 13.57 6.59
CA GLN A 256 0.14 13.10 7.78
C GLN A 256 1.35 13.98 8.10
N VAL A 257 1.51 14.30 9.39
CA VAL A 257 2.72 14.91 9.95
C VAL A 257 3.36 13.90 10.89
N ALA A 258 4.60 13.50 10.58
CA ALA A 258 5.39 12.59 11.39
C ALA A 258 6.44 13.36 12.19
N GLU A 259 6.44 13.18 13.51
CA GLU A 259 7.49 13.66 14.40
C GLU A 259 8.52 12.56 14.62
N VAL A 260 9.77 12.83 14.25
CA VAL A 260 10.85 11.84 14.13
C VAL A 260 12.08 12.34 14.87
N SER A 261 12.83 11.42 15.48
CA SER A 261 14.24 11.62 15.84
C SER A 261 15.12 10.63 15.08
N ALA A 262 16.41 10.94 14.94
CA ALA A 262 17.40 10.03 14.36
C ALA A 262 18.21 9.37 15.48
N GLY A 263 18.35 8.05 15.44
CA GLY A 263 19.31 7.33 16.28
C GLY A 263 20.75 7.53 15.80
N ASP A 264 21.72 7.04 16.57
CA ASP A 264 23.17 7.22 16.31
C ASP A 264 23.62 6.72 14.92
N ASN A 265 22.90 5.75 14.35
CA ASN A 265 23.14 5.18 13.03
C ASN A 265 22.23 5.78 11.93
N GLY A 266 21.56 6.90 12.21
CA GLY A 266 20.63 7.54 11.29
C GLY A 266 19.26 6.86 11.16
N GLN A 267 18.99 5.79 11.92
CA GLN A 267 17.69 5.11 11.87
C GLN A 267 16.58 6.01 12.46
N PRO A 268 15.45 6.19 11.77
CA PRO A 268 14.37 7.03 12.27
C PRO A 268 13.58 6.34 13.39
N ARG A 269 13.35 7.06 14.48
CA ARG A 269 12.34 6.74 15.49
C ARG A 269 11.16 7.68 15.30
N VAL A 270 10.00 7.13 14.92
CA VAL A 270 8.75 7.89 14.84
C VAL A 270 8.12 7.93 16.22
N HIS A 271 7.91 9.12 16.75
CA HIS A 271 7.30 9.32 18.09
C HIS A 271 5.80 9.50 17.99
N ARG A 272 5.37 10.33 17.03
CA ARG A 272 3.98 10.73 16.86
C ARG A 272 3.63 10.94 15.40
N VAL A 273 2.41 10.60 15.03
CA VAL A 273 1.83 10.88 13.72
C VAL A 273 0.47 11.53 13.90
N HIS A 274 0.32 12.76 13.43
CA HIS A 274 -1.00 13.38 13.23
C HIS A 274 -1.49 12.97 11.85
N CYS A 275 -2.73 12.54 11.74
CA CYS A 275 -3.33 12.06 10.49
C CYS A 275 -4.69 12.73 10.28
N ALA A 276 -4.83 13.61 9.31
CA ALA A 276 -6.12 14.14 8.89
C ALA A 276 -6.67 13.32 7.72
N VAL A 277 -7.94 12.90 7.78
CA VAL A 277 -8.61 12.14 6.73
C VAL A 277 -9.95 12.76 6.37
N ASP A 278 -10.16 12.99 5.07
CA ASP A 278 -11.46 13.29 4.49
C ASP A 278 -11.89 12.11 3.60
N CYS A 279 -12.89 11.37 4.06
CA CYS A 279 -13.47 10.22 3.38
C CYS A 279 -14.96 10.40 3.04
N GLY A 280 -15.40 11.65 2.86
CA GLY A 280 -16.82 11.98 2.77
C GLY A 280 -17.51 11.79 4.11
N VAL A 281 -18.81 11.45 4.09
CA VAL A 281 -19.56 11.15 5.31
C VAL A 281 -18.90 10.00 6.08
N ALA A 282 -18.51 10.25 7.33
CA ALA A 282 -17.92 9.25 8.22
C ALA A 282 -18.99 8.25 8.69
N ILE A 283 -19.00 7.05 8.10
CA ILE A 283 -19.99 6.01 8.42
C ILE A 283 -19.77 5.40 9.81
N ASN A 284 -18.52 5.00 10.11
CA ASN A 284 -18.13 4.47 11.41
C ASN A 284 -16.79 5.10 11.81
N PRO A 285 -16.81 6.18 12.62
CA PRO A 285 -15.60 6.88 13.03
C PRO A 285 -14.54 6.00 13.70
N ASP A 286 -14.95 5.01 14.50
CA ASP A 286 -14.02 4.11 15.19
C ASP A 286 -13.26 3.22 14.19
N GLN A 287 -13.97 2.66 13.21
CA GLN A 287 -13.33 1.88 12.14
C GLN A 287 -12.44 2.73 11.23
N ILE A 288 -12.80 4.00 11.00
CA ILE A 288 -11.96 4.93 10.25
C ILE A 288 -10.65 5.16 11.00
N ARG A 289 -10.70 5.40 12.33
CA ARG A 289 -9.51 5.53 13.18
C ARG A 289 -8.65 4.28 13.11
N ALA A 290 -9.23 3.11 13.33
CA ALA A 290 -8.53 1.84 13.27
C ALA A 290 -7.85 1.58 11.91
N GLN A 291 -8.49 1.96 10.80
CA GLN A 291 -7.88 1.83 9.46
C GLN A 291 -6.72 2.80 9.24
N MET A 292 -6.80 4.04 9.74
CA MET A 292 -5.69 5.00 9.66
C MET A 292 -4.51 4.54 10.53
N GLU A 293 -4.77 4.15 11.78
CA GLU A 293 -3.77 3.63 12.72
C GLU A 293 -3.08 2.38 12.16
N GLY A 294 -3.85 1.39 11.70
CA GLY A 294 -3.32 0.17 11.10
C GLY A 294 -2.62 0.43 9.76
N GLY A 295 -3.08 1.41 8.97
CA GLY A 295 -2.43 1.84 7.74
C GLY A 295 -1.06 2.48 8.00
N ILE A 296 -0.98 3.34 9.02
CA ILE A 296 0.27 3.97 9.47
C ILE A 296 1.25 2.91 9.98
N GLY A 297 0.81 2.01 10.87
CA GLY A 297 1.67 0.91 11.35
C GLY A 297 2.19 0.02 10.21
N PHE A 298 1.33 -0.28 9.23
CA PHE A 298 1.69 -1.08 8.05
C PHE A 298 2.70 -0.36 7.14
N ALA A 299 2.50 0.94 6.89
CA ALA A 299 3.42 1.76 6.11
C ALA A 299 4.78 1.90 6.81
N LEU A 300 4.79 2.06 8.14
CA LEU A 300 6.02 2.20 8.92
C LEU A 300 6.83 0.92 8.90
N ALA A 301 6.18 -0.24 9.07
CA ALA A 301 6.83 -1.54 8.95
C ALA A 301 7.53 -1.69 7.59
N ALA A 302 6.83 -1.34 6.50
CA ALA A 302 7.36 -1.44 5.15
C ALA A 302 8.50 -0.45 4.90
N ALA A 303 8.35 0.79 5.37
CA ALA A 303 9.35 1.83 5.20
C ALA A 303 10.63 1.54 5.98
N LEU A 304 10.54 0.91 7.15
CA LEU A 304 11.70 0.56 7.97
C LEU A 304 12.35 -0.76 7.56
N TYR A 305 11.58 -1.80 7.21
CA TYR A 305 12.09 -3.17 7.14
C TYR A 305 11.56 -4.00 5.95
N GLY A 306 10.72 -3.43 5.08
CA GLY A 306 9.92 -4.17 4.08
C GLY A 306 10.68 -4.68 2.85
N GLU A 307 11.94 -5.07 2.97
CA GLU A 307 12.72 -5.65 1.87
C GLU A 307 12.51 -7.16 1.76
N ILE A 308 12.57 -7.67 0.53
CA ILE A 308 12.65 -9.10 0.22
C ILE A 308 13.87 -9.29 -0.68
N HIS A 309 14.84 -10.06 -0.20
CA HIS A 309 16.04 -10.38 -0.95
C HIS A 309 15.81 -11.61 -1.81
N ILE A 310 16.12 -11.50 -3.10
CA ILE A 310 16.08 -12.62 -4.03
C ILE A 310 17.50 -13.02 -4.39
N GLU A 311 17.93 -14.21 -3.98
CA GLU A 311 19.21 -14.80 -4.35
C GLU A 311 18.98 -16.10 -5.12
N ASN A 312 19.66 -16.27 -6.26
CA ASN A 312 19.53 -17.45 -7.12
C ASN A 312 18.07 -17.80 -7.49
N GLY A 313 17.20 -16.79 -7.58
CA GLY A 313 15.79 -16.95 -7.91
C GLY A 313 14.86 -17.31 -6.74
N ALA A 314 15.37 -17.35 -5.50
CA ALA A 314 14.58 -17.66 -4.31
C ALA A 314 14.57 -16.49 -3.30
N PRO A 315 13.43 -16.23 -2.64
CA PRO A 315 13.35 -15.30 -1.52
C PRO A 315 14.10 -15.84 -0.29
N LEU A 316 14.95 -15.01 0.30
CA LEU A 316 15.66 -15.34 1.54
C LEU A 316 14.73 -15.34 2.75
N GLU A 317 13.91 -14.29 2.87
CA GLU A 317 12.96 -14.10 3.95
C GLU A 317 11.81 -15.11 3.88
N ASP A 318 11.50 -15.74 5.02
CA ASP A 318 10.48 -16.79 5.11
C ASP A 318 9.57 -16.68 6.32
N ASN A 319 9.97 -16.02 7.40
CA ASN A 319 9.14 -15.89 8.58
C ASN A 319 9.52 -14.63 9.39
N PHE A 320 8.78 -14.32 10.45
CA PHE A 320 8.94 -13.09 11.24
C PHE A 320 10.26 -12.95 12.01
N HIS A 321 11.12 -13.97 11.97
CA HIS A 321 12.47 -13.90 12.53
C HIS A 321 13.46 -13.22 11.57
N ASN A 322 13.24 -13.33 10.24
CA ASN A 322 14.08 -12.70 9.20
C ASN A 322 13.31 -11.69 8.32
N TYR A 323 11.98 -11.72 8.29
CA TYR A 323 11.13 -10.64 7.79
C TYR A 323 10.50 -9.87 8.93
N ARG A 324 11.11 -8.74 9.30
CA ARG A 324 10.66 -7.98 10.46
C ARG A 324 9.39 -7.18 10.14
N VAL A 325 8.36 -7.38 10.95
CA VAL A 325 7.21 -6.47 11.05
C VAL A 325 7.39 -5.53 12.25
N LEU A 326 6.69 -4.39 12.23
CA LEU A 326 6.72 -3.42 13.31
C LEU A 326 6.25 -4.05 14.64
N ARG A 327 6.97 -3.81 15.72
CA ARG A 327 6.58 -4.24 17.08
C ARG A 327 5.83 -3.13 17.81
N ILE A 328 5.03 -3.50 18.81
CA ILE A 328 4.19 -2.54 19.57
C ILE A 328 4.98 -1.38 20.18
N HIS A 329 6.20 -1.62 20.66
CA HIS A 329 7.06 -0.59 21.24
C HIS A 329 7.67 0.36 20.21
N GLU A 330 7.54 0.06 18.91
CA GLU A 330 7.96 0.89 17.79
C GLU A 330 6.80 1.67 17.17
N MET A 331 5.56 1.32 17.53
CA MET A 331 4.38 2.03 17.06
C MET A 331 4.39 3.47 17.62
N PRO A 332 4.27 4.50 16.77
CA PRO A 332 4.13 5.87 17.25
C PRO A 332 2.75 6.08 17.90
N GLU A 333 2.64 7.15 18.68
CA GLU A 333 1.34 7.71 19.03
C GLU A 333 0.65 8.21 17.76
N VAL A 334 -0.54 7.71 17.44
CA VAL A 334 -1.30 8.12 16.24
C VAL A 334 -2.53 8.90 16.66
N ILE A 335 -2.67 10.11 16.13
CA ILE A 335 -3.81 11.00 16.40
C ILE A 335 -4.56 11.24 15.10
N VAL A 336 -5.74 10.65 14.99
CA VAL A 336 -6.57 10.72 13.78
C VAL A 336 -7.60 11.86 13.89
N HIS A 337 -7.62 12.72 12.89
CA HIS A 337 -8.56 13.83 12.71
C HIS A 337 -9.47 13.50 11.53
N ILE A 338 -10.72 13.13 11.80
CA ILE A 338 -11.70 12.85 10.76
C ILE A 338 -12.37 14.17 10.37
N MET A 339 -12.20 14.58 9.12
CA MET A 339 -12.75 15.83 8.62
C MET A 339 -14.28 15.74 8.51
N PRO A 340 -15.03 16.75 8.97
CA PRO A 340 -16.46 16.79 8.71
C PRO A 340 -16.70 17.00 7.21
N SER A 341 -17.53 16.15 6.60
CA SER A 341 -17.87 16.22 5.18
C SER A 341 -19.29 15.73 4.92
N LYS A 342 -19.92 16.32 3.90
CA LYS A 342 -21.25 15.92 3.39
C LYS A 342 -21.17 15.19 2.04
N GLU A 343 -19.96 14.98 1.52
CA GLU A 343 -19.73 14.26 0.27
C GLU A 343 -20.03 12.76 0.43
N ALA A 344 -20.29 12.08 -0.69
CA ALA A 344 -20.50 10.63 -0.70
C ALA A 344 -19.35 9.90 0.01
N PRO A 345 -19.63 8.85 0.80
CA PRO A 345 -18.59 8.11 1.51
C PRO A 345 -17.62 7.43 0.55
N THR A 346 -16.33 7.45 0.91
CA THR A 346 -15.23 6.91 0.09
C THR A 346 -14.41 5.86 0.86
N GLY A 347 -13.38 5.30 0.22
CA GLY A 347 -12.61 4.19 0.80
C GLY A 347 -11.72 4.64 1.95
N VAL A 348 -11.62 3.85 3.02
CA VAL A 348 -10.73 4.13 4.17
C VAL A 348 -9.73 3.02 4.45
N GLY A 349 -9.84 1.88 3.75
CA GLY A 349 -9.01 0.70 4.01
C GLY A 349 -7.53 0.82 3.65
N GLU A 350 -7.18 1.80 2.82
CA GLU A 350 -5.87 1.95 2.16
C GLU A 350 -5.27 3.38 2.26
N PRO A 351 -6.06 4.48 2.28
CA PRO A 351 -5.52 5.85 2.21
C PRO A 351 -4.57 6.28 3.33
N GLY A 352 -4.55 5.57 4.47
CA GLY A 352 -3.59 5.85 5.55
C GLY A 352 -2.15 5.43 5.27
N VAL A 353 -1.91 4.59 4.24
CA VAL A 353 -0.57 4.06 3.94
C VAL A 353 0.31 5.05 3.16
N PRO A 354 -0.14 5.65 2.03
CA PRO A 354 0.75 6.40 1.15
C PRO A 354 1.50 7.59 1.78
N PRO A 355 0.88 8.44 2.63
CA PRO A 355 1.56 9.63 3.15
C PRO A 355 2.66 9.35 4.18
N LEU A 356 2.67 8.18 4.83
CA LEU A 356 3.53 8.03 6.00
C LEU A 356 5.01 8.01 5.67
N ALA A 357 5.42 7.14 4.74
CA ALA A 357 6.82 7.01 4.36
C ALA A 357 7.42 8.37 3.93
N PRO A 358 6.84 9.13 2.98
CA PRO A 358 7.41 10.42 2.62
C PRO A 358 7.43 11.41 3.79
N ALA A 359 6.41 11.44 4.67
CA ALA A 359 6.44 12.30 5.86
C ALA A 359 7.62 11.96 6.79
N VAL A 360 7.90 10.68 7.01
CA VAL A 360 9.07 10.23 7.80
C VAL A 360 10.38 10.59 7.11
N ALA A 361 10.49 10.37 5.80
CA ALA A 361 11.68 10.71 5.01
C ALA A 361 11.98 12.23 5.05
N ASN A 362 10.95 13.07 4.92
CA ASN A 362 11.07 14.52 4.97
C ASN A 362 11.49 15.00 6.37
N ALA A 363 10.99 14.35 7.44
CA ALA A 363 11.44 14.63 8.80
C ALA A 363 12.92 14.24 9.00
N LEU A 364 13.30 13.06 8.54
CA LEU A 364 14.66 12.54 8.65
C LEU A 364 15.68 13.41 7.89
N TYR A 365 15.29 13.97 6.74
CA TYR A 365 16.11 14.92 6.02
C TYR A 365 16.49 16.13 6.87
N LYS A 366 15.53 16.72 7.59
CA LYS A 366 15.78 17.89 8.46
C LYS A 366 16.79 17.59 9.58
N LEU A 367 16.91 16.33 9.99
CA LEU A 367 17.84 15.89 11.04
C LEU A 367 19.22 15.53 10.49
N THR A 368 19.28 14.99 9.27
CA THR A 368 20.50 14.36 8.73
C THR A 368 21.13 15.11 7.56
N GLY A 369 20.39 16.01 6.91
CA GLY A 369 20.76 16.64 5.65
C GLY A 369 20.78 15.67 4.45
N GLN A 370 20.37 14.41 4.63
CA GLN A 370 20.44 13.38 3.59
C GLN A 370 19.04 13.01 3.08
N ARG A 371 18.82 13.12 1.77
CA ARG A 371 17.54 12.77 1.15
C ARG A 371 17.43 11.26 0.98
N VAL A 372 16.35 10.69 1.50
CA VAL A 372 16.07 9.27 1.34
C VAL A 372 15.47 9.00 -0.04
N ARG A 373 16.16 8.18 -0.84
CA ARG A 373 15.76 7.86 -2.23
C ARG A 373 15.50 6.39 -2.48
N ARG A 374 15.72 5.54 -1.48
CA ARG A 374 15.50 4.09 -1.52
C ARG A 374 14.77 3.67 -0.25
N LEU A 375 13.83 2.76 -0.39
CA LEU A 375 13.21 2.01 0.70
C LEU A 375 13.81 0.60 0.74
N PRO A 376 13.88 -0.03 1.92
CA PRO A 376 13.57 0.53 3.25
C PRO A 376 14.64 1.51 3.78
N TYR A 377 14.37 2.17 4.91
CA TYR A 377 15.28 3.11 5.60
C TYR A 377 16.37 2.40 6.39
N VAL A 378 16.10 1.19 6.86
CA VAL A 378 17.08 0.35 7.55
C VAL A 378 17.54 -0.70 6.56
N VAL A 379 18.85 -0.74 6.32
CA VAL A 379 19.53 -1.69 5.44
C VAL A 379 20.47 -2.55 6.28
#